data_AF-A0A9W7CYB8-F1
#
_entry.id   AF-A0A9W7CYB8-F1
#
_cell.length_a   1.000
_cell.length_b   1.000
_cell.length_c   1.000
_cell.angle_alpha   90.00
_cell.angle_beta   90.00
_cell.angle_gamma   90.00
#
_symmetry.space_group_name_H-M   'P 1'
#
loop_
_entity.id
_entity.type
_entity.pdbx_description
1 polymer ?
#
loop_
_entity_poly.entity_id
_entity_poly.type
_entity_poly.pdbx_seq_one_letter_code
_entity_poly.pdbx_strand_id
1 'polypeptide(L)'
;MDEKLLLQWDDFPGHWTQDVLYYAASINVVLMKVPPRYTYVSQPADVAWNQAFKCRLRGRWLAYLRDQIAAHHAHDKERAKLSSKLTEDFESSLEMRYRTWLEYGLVDVKTRQTAPDLKWCLQHALILGAQKAGMSILVRQLSVDLRKQIFGATPVVSSPKLRPQMSMKLRNYWPSR
;
A
#
# COMPACT_ATOMS: atom_id res chain seq x y z
N MET A 1 -17.99 -57.03 -39.89
CA MET A 1 -17.33 -55.74 -40.07
C MET A 1 -16.99 -55.27 -38.68
N ASP A 2 -15.72 -55.31 -38.28
CA ASP A 2 -15.31 -54.82 -36.96
C ASP A 2 -15.54 -53.30 -36.88
N GLU A 3 -16.22 -52.86 -35.84
CA GLU A 3 -16.58 -51.47 -35.62
C GLU A 3 -15.32 -50.61 -35.46
N LYS A 4 -15.21 -49.54 -36.26
CA LYS A 4 -14.08 -48.61 -36.23
C LYS A 4 -14.43 -47.38 -35.42
N LEU A 5 -13.55 -47.01 -34.51
CA LEU A 5 -13.69 -45.78 -33.72
C LEU A 5 -13.04 -44.62 -34.46
N LEU A 6 -13.77 -43.53 -34.67
CA LEU A 6 -13.23 -42.30 -35.24
C LEU A 6 -12.78 -41.38 -34.10
N LEU A 7 -11.49 -41.05 -34.06
CA LEU A 7 -10.92 -40.09 -33.12
C LEU A 7 -10.51 -38.82 -33.86
N GLN A 8 -11.15 -37.72 -33.54
CA GLN A 8 -10.79 -36.39 -34.06
C GLN A 8 -9.70 -35.77 -33.18
N TRP A 9 -8.54 -35.43 -33.76
CA TRP A 9 -7.37 -34.93 -33.02
C TRP A 9 -6.80 -33.65 -33.65
N ASP A 10 -6.09 -32.84 -32.86
CA ASP A 10 -5.51 -31.57 -33.36
C ASP A 10 -4.26 -31.82 -34.20
N ASP A 11 -3.72 -30.76 -34.80
CA ASP A 11 -2.46 -30.83 -35.55
C ASP A 11 -1.21 -30.71 -34.65
N PHE A 12 -1.26 -31.20 -33.41
CA PHE A 12 -0.04 -31.25 -32.62
C PHE A 12 0.88 -32.34 -33.18
N PRO A 13 2.15 -32.03 -33.54
CA PRO A 13 3.03 -32.98 -34.23
C PRO A 13 3.23 -34.30 -33.49
N GLY A 14 3.18 -34.29 -32.15
CA GLY A 14 3.31 -35.50 -31.34
C GLY A 14 2.16 -36.49 -31.51
N HIS A 15 0.99 -36.08 -31.98
CA HIS A 15 -0.15 -36.96 -32.25
C HIS A 15 -0.06 -37.70 -33.59
N TRP A 16 0.87 -37.28 -34.46
CA TRP A 16 0.98 -37.78 -35.83
C TRP A 16 2.31 -38.50 -36.09
N THR A 17 2.99 -38.95 -35.04
CA THR A 17 4.18 -39.78 -35.18
C THR A 17 3.81 -41.16 -35.72
N GLN A 18 4.74 -41.81 -36.39
CA GLN A 18 4.50 -43.12 -37.02
C GLN A 18 4.05 -44.18 -35.99
N ASP A 19 4.61 -44.15 -34.78
CA ASP A 19 4.25 -45.05 -33.69
C ASP A 19 2.80 -44.86 -33.24
N VAL A 20 2.33 -43.61 -33.14
CA VAL A 20 0.93 -43.29 -32.79
C VAL A 20 -0.01 -43.76 -33.89
N LEU A 21 0.34 -43.56 -35.16
CA LEU A 21 -0.46 -44.03 -36.30
C LEU A 21 -0.57 -45.57 -36.31
N TYR A 22 0.54 -46.28 -36.11
CA TYR A 22 0.55 -47.74 -36.05
C TYR A 22 -0.24 -48.27 -34.87
N TYR A 23 -0.12 -47.63 -33.70
CA TYR A 23 -0.88 -48.02 -32.53
C TYR A 23 -2.38 -47.79 -32.71
N ALA A 24 -2.80 -46.63 -33.26
CA ALA A 24 -4.21 -46.37 -33.55
C ALA A 24 -4.80 -47.43 -34.50
N ALA A 25 -4.05 -47.80 -35.55
CA ALA A 25 -4.47 -48.85 -36.47
C ALA A 25 -4.60 -50.22 -35.79
N SER A 26 -3.69 -50.56 -34.85
CA SER A 26 -3.73 -51.85 -34.14
C SER A 26 -4.94 -51.99 -33.20
N ILE A 27 -5.51 -50.86 -32.74
CA ILE A 27 -6.73 -50.82 -31.92
C ILE A 27 -7.99 -50.44 -32.72
N ASN A 28 -7.94 -50.52 -34.05
CA ASN A 28 -9.04 -50.21 -34.97
C ASN A 28 -9.60 -48.77 -34.83
N VAL A 29 -8.73 -47.82 -34.48
CA VAL A 29 -9.03 -46.39 -34.39
C VAL A 29 -8.58 -45.67 -35.67
N VAL A 30 -9.48 -44.90 -36.25
CA VAL A 30 -9.21 -43.99 -37.38
C VAL A 30 -8.99 -42.59 -36.83
N LEU A 31 -7.81 -42.03 -37.07
CA LEU A 31 -7.48 -40.66 -36.67
C LEU A 31 -7.92 -39.67 -37.75
N MET A 32 -8.70 -38.66 -37.35
CA MET A 32 -9.13 -37.57 -38.22
C MET A 32 -8.50 -36.26 -37.74
N LYS A 33 -7.74 -35.63 -38.63
CA LYS A 33 -7.05 -34.38 -38.35
C LYS A 33 -8.01 -33.20 -38.38
N VAL A 34 -7.97 -32.37 -37.35
CA VAL A 34 -8.67 -31.07 -37.34
C VAL A 34 -7.85 -30.05 -38.11
N PRO A 35 -8.48 -29.19 -38.94
CA PRO A 35 -7.78 -28.11 -39.61
C PRO A 35 -6.96 -27.26 -38.64
N PRO A 36 -5.67 -27.03 -38.92
CA PRO A 36 -4.82 -26.21 -38.06
C PRO A 36 -5.43 -24.83 -37.87
N ARG A 37 -5.30 -24.26 -36.67
CA ARG A 37 -5.86 -22.95 -36.27
C ARG A 37 -7.39 -22.91 -36.07
N TYR A 38 -8.11 -24.01 -36.32
CA TYR A 38 -9.57 -24.07 -36.12
C TYR A 38 -9.98 -24.99 -34.98
N THR A 39 -9.06 -25.45 -34.12
CA THR A 39 -9.38 -26.35 -33.00
C THR A 39 -10.44 -25.73 -32.07
N TYR A 40 -10.34 -24.44 -31.78
CA TYR A 40 -11.28 -23.74 -30.90
C TYR A 40 -12.74 -23.70 -31.40
N VAL A 41 -13.01 -23.97 -32.68
CA VAL A 41 -14.36 -24.03 -33.27
C VAL A 41 -14.74 -25.42 -33.75
N SER A 42 -13.75 -26.23 -34.15
CA SER A 42 -13.98 -27.52 -34.81
C SER A 42 -13.76 -28.71 -33.87
N GLN A 43 -13.09 -28.54 -32.73
CA GLN A 43 -12.93 -29.60 -31.74
C GLN A 43 -14.06 -29.59 -30.72
N PRO A 44 -14.83 -30.69 -30.63
CA PRO A 44 -15.89 -30.81 -29.63
C PRO A 44 -15.40 -30.60 -28.20
N ALA A 45 -14.21 -31.12 -27.86
CA ALA A 45 -13.63 -30.94 -26.53
C ALA A 45 -13.37 -29.45 -26.20
N ASP A 46 -12.89 -28.68 -27.18
CA ASP A 46 -12.65 -27.25 -26.99
C ASP A 46 -13.94 -26.46 -26.87
N VAL A 47 -14.90 -26.71 -27.77
CA VAL A 47 -16.16 -25.95 -27.84
C VAL A 47 -17.12 -26.31 -26.70
N ALA A 48 -17.30 -27.60 -26.43
CA ALA A 48 -18.31 -28.05 -25.48
C ALA A 48 -17.79 -28.02 -24.04
N TRP A 49 -16.57 -28.49 -23.81
CA TRP A 49 -16.05 -28.68 -22.44
C TRP A 49 -15.14 -27.53 -22.02
N ASN A 50 -14.06 -27.28 -22.77
CA ASN A 50 -13.05 -26.32 -22.37
C ASN A 50 -13.59 -24.89 -22.37
N GLN A 51 -14.40 -24.51 -23.36
CA GLN A 51 -14.97 -23.16 -23.42
C GLN A 51 -15.90 -22.91 -22.23
N ALA A 52 -16.84 -23.81 -21.96
CA ALA A 52 -17.75 -23.69 -20.82
C ALA A 52 -16.99 -23.61 -19.49
N PHE A 53 -15.97 -24.46 -19.31
CA PHE A 53 -15.10 -24.44 -18.14
C PHE A 53 -14.34 -23.12 -18.01
N LYS A 54 -13.64 -22.68 -19.07
CA LYS A 54 -12.86 -21.43 -19.10
C LYS A 54 -13.74 -20.20 -18.84
N CYS A 55 -14.94 -20.15 -19.39
CA CYS A 55 -15.90 -19.07 -19.14
C CYS A 55 -16.29 -18.97 -17.67
N ARG A 56 -16.64 -20.10 -17.04
CA ARG A 56 -17.00 -20.14 -15.61
C ARG A 56 -15.82 -19.76 -14.72
N LEU A 57 -14.64 -20.30 -15.01
CA LEU A 57 -13.41 -19.97 -14.27
C LEU A 57 -13.08 -18.48 -14.39
N ARG A 58 -13.17 -17.91 -15.59
CA ARG A 58 -12.96 -16.48 -15.84
C ARG A 58 -13.95 -15.62 -15.06
N GLY A 59 -15.22 -16.02 -15.01
CA GLY A 59 -16.24 -15.32 -14.21
C GLY A 59 -15.88 -15.27 -12.72
N ARG A 60 -15.49 -16.42 -12.13
CA ARG A 60 -15.06 -16.51 -10.73
C ARG A 60 -13.80 -15.69 -10.46
N TRP A 61 -12.82 -15.77 -11.36
CA TRP A 61 -11.59 -15.01 -11.28
C TRP A 61 -11.84 -13.49 -11.28
N LEU A 62 -12.70 -13.01 -12.19
CA LEU A 62 -13.05 -11.60 -12.28
C LEU A 62 -13.79 -11.10 -11.03
N ALA A 63 -14.71 -11.90 -10.47
CA ALA A 63 -15.37 -11.56 -9.21
C ALA A 63 -14.34 -11.42 -8.08
N TYR A 64 -13.47 -12.41 -7.93
CA TYR A 64 -12.41 -12.40 -6.91
C TYR A 64 -11.46 -11.19 -7.03
N LEU A 65 -11.09 -10.80 -8.25
CA LEU A 65 -10.27 -9.60 -8.47
C LEU A 65 -11.02 -8.31 -8.11
N ARG A 66 -12.31 -8.21 -8.46
CA ARG A 66 -13.14 -7.05 -8.10
C ARG A 66 -13.26 -6.90 -6.58
N ASP A 67 -13.47 -8.01 -5.87
CA ASP A 67 -13.58 -8.02 -4.42
C ASP A 67 -12.27 -7.58 -3.76
N GLN A 68 -11.12 -8.06 -4.25
CA GLN A 68 -9.81 -7.61 -3.76
C GLN A 68 -9.57 -6.12 -3.97
N ILE A 69 -9.91 -5.58 -5.14
CA ILE A 69 -9.77 -4.15 -5.44
C ILE A 69 -10.68 -3.33 -4.52
N ALA A 70 -11.93 -3.78 -4.32
CA ALA A 70 -12.87 -3.11 -3.42
C ALA A 70 -12.37 -3.11 -1.97
N ALA A 71 -11.87 -4.24 -1.48
CA ALA A 71 -11.28 -4.36 -0.14
C ALA A 71 -10.05 -3.45 0.03
N HIS A 72 -9.19 -3.38 -0.99
CA HIS A 72 -8.03 -2.49 -0.99
C HIS A 72 -8.44 -1.02 -0.88
N HIS A 73 -9.40 -0.57 -1.70
CA HIS A 73 -9.91 0.81 -1.63
C HIS A 73 -10.61 1.11 -0.29
N ALA A 74 -11.32 0.15 0.30
CA ALA A 74 -11.92 0.33 1.62
C ALA A 74 -10.83 0.54 2.68
N HIS A 75 -9.78 -0.28 2.66
CA HIS A 75 -8.65 -0.14 3.57
C HIS A 75 -7.94 1.21 3.42
N ASP A 76 -7.77 1.70 2.19
CA ASP A 76 -7.17 3.01 1.93
C ASP A 76 -8.01 4.17 2.49
N LYS A 77 -9.33 4.09 2.35
CA LYS A 77 -10.25 5.06 2.96
C LYS A 77 -10.12 5.07 4.47
N GLU A 78 -10.05 3.91 5.12
CA GLU A 78 -9.88 3.82 6.57
C GLU A 78 -8.52 4.40 7.01
N ARG A 79 -7.44 4.12 6.27
CA ARG A 79 -6.13 4.73 6.53
C ARG A 79 -6.16 6.25 6.40
N ALA A 80 -6.85 6.78 5.37
CA ALA A 80 -6.99 8.22 5.17
C ALA A 80 -7.78 8.88 6.32
N LYS A 81 -8.88 8.26 6.76
CA LYS A 81 -9.66 8.73 7.91
C LYS A 81 -8.83 8.75 9.19
N LEU A 82 -8.11 7.66 9.47
CA LEU A 82 -7.22 7.57 10.63
C LEU A 82 -6.14 8.65 10.59
N SER A 83 -5.56 8.92 9.42
CA SER A 83 -4.57 9.99 9.25
C SER A 83 -5.18 11.37 9.51
N SER A 84 -6.39 11.67 8.99
CA SER A 84 -7.07 12.95 9.23
C SER A 84 -7.32 13.16 10.72
N LYS A 85 -7.87 12.13 11.39
CA LYS A 85 -8.13 12.17 12.83
C LYS A 85 -6.86 12.39 13.64
N LEU A 86 -5.77 11.69 13.30
CA LEU A 86 -4.48 11.88 13.97
C LEU A 86 -3.95 13.30 13.78
N THR A 87 -4.15 13.91 12.61
CA THR A 87 -3.78 15.30 12.35
C THR A 87 -4.62 16.26 13.20
N GLU A 88 -5.94 16.09 13.25
CA GLU A 88 -6.85 16.90 14.07
C GLU A 88 -6.54 16.79 15.58
N ASP A 89 -6.29 15.58 16.07
CA ASP A 89 -5.91 15.32 17.46
C ASP A 89 -4.57 15.99 17.80
N PHE A 90 -3.62 15.95 16.86
CA PHE A 90 -2.32 16.61 17.01
C PHE A 90 -2.45 18.13 17.03
N GLU A 91 -3.21 18.73 16.11
CA GLU A 91 -3.48 20.16 16.07
C GLU A 91 -4.19 20.65 17.33
N SER A 92 -5.21 19.92 17.79
CA SER A 92 -5.93 20.22 19.05
C SER A 92 -4.99 20.19 20.26
N SER A 93 -4.06 19.23 20.30
CA SER A 93 -3.05 19.13 21.36
C SER A 93 -2.05 20.29 21.33
N LEU A 94 -1.63 20.72 20.13
CA LEU A 94 -0.77 21.90 19.98
C LEU A 94 -1.49 23.18 20.43
N GLU A 95 -2.74 23.38 20.02
CA GLU A 95 -3.55 24.54 20.40
C GLU A 95 -3.76 24.59 21.91
N MET A 96 -4.11 23.47 22.55
CA MET A 96 -4.22 23.38 24.00
C MET A 96 -2.91 23.79 24.69
N ARG A 97 -1.77 23.25 24.26
CA ARG A 97 -0.45 23.59 24.84
C ARG A 97 -0.11 25.07 24.64
N TYR A 98 -0.41 25.62 23.47
CA TYR A 98 -0.20 27.03 23.16
C TYR A 98 -1.01 27.93 24.10
N ARG A 99 -2.30 27.62 24.30
CA ARG A 99 -3.16 28.34 25.25
C ARG A 99 -2.65 28.26 26.68
N THR A 100 -2.26 27.07 27.14
CA THR A 100 -1.66 26.89 28.46
C THR A 100 -0.42 27.78 28.62
N TRP A 101 0.44 27.87 27.61
CA TRP A 101 1.63 28.72 27.67
C TRP A 101 1.32 30.22 27.70
N LEU A 102 0.27 30.66 27.02
CA LEU A 102 -0.22 32.04 27.13
C LEU A 102 -0.69 32.36 28.55
N GLU A 103 -1.46 31.46 29.17
CA GLU A 103 -1.94 31.62 30.55
C GLU A 103 -0.80 31.71 31.56
N TYR A 104 0.27 30.94 31.38
CA TYR A 104 1.47 30.99 32.23
C TYR A 104 2.45 32.12 31.86
N GLY A 105 2.13 32.98 30.89
CA GLY A 105 3.00 34.10 30.47
C GLY A 105 4.30 33.66 29.80
N LEU A 106 4.35 32.44 29.26
CA LEU A 106 5.54 31.86 28.61
C LEU A 106 5.70 32.29 27.14
N VAL A 107 4.69 32.96 26.58
CA VAL A 107 4.67 33.47 25.20
C VAL A 107 4.22 34.93 25.22
N ASP A 108 4.99 35.84 24.60
CA ASP A 108 4.62 37.24 24.46
C ASP A 108 3.64 37.45 23.29
N VAL A 109 2.44 37.93 23.62
CA VAL A 109 1.32 38.16 22.70
C VAL A 109 1.63 39.28 21.68
N LYS A 110 2.46 40.26 22.03
CA LYS A 110 2.72 41.44 21.18
C LYS A 110 3.75 41.19 20.09
N THR A 111 4.73 40.32 20.35
CA THR A 111 5.83 40.03 19.41
C THR A 111 5.69 38.68 18.71
N ARG A 112 4.77 37.81 19.18
CA ARG A 112 4.69 36.37 18.81
C ARG A 112 6.03 35.63 18.99
N GLN A 113 6.99 36.21 19.70
CA GLN A 113 8.28 35.57 19.96
C GLN A 113 8.14 34.65 21.17
N THR A 114 8.28 33.35 20.92
CA THR A 114 8.49 32.36 21.99
C THR A 114 9.88 32.56 22.56
N ALA A 115 10.06 32.48 23.89
CA ALA A 115 11.39 32.46 24.51
C ALA A 115 12.30 31.42 23.80
N PRO A 116 13.61 31.66 23.64
CA PRO A 116 14.52 30.80 22.86
C PRO A 116 14.42 29.32 23.26
N ASP A 117 14.20 29.09 24.55
CA ASP A 117 14.08 27.81 25.25
C ASP A 117 12.77 27.09 24.86
N LEU A 118 11.70 27.87 24.67
CA LEU A 118 10.38 27.39 24.29
C LEU A 118 10.32 26.99 22.81
N LYS A 119 11.12 27.66 21.96
CA LYS A 119 11.32 27.30 20.54
C LYS A 119 11.97 25.91 20.41
N TRP A 120 12.92 25.61 21.29
CA TRP A 120 13.55 24.28 21.39
C TRP A 120 12.56 23.21 21.88
N CYS A 121 11.72 23.54 22.88
CA CYS A 121 10.67 22.67 23.39
C CYS A 121 9.58 22.36 22.35
N LEU A 122 9.16 23.34 21.54
CA LEU A 122 8.21 23.14 20.43
C LEU A 122 8.77 22.19 19.39
N GLN A 123 10.03 22.40 18.99
CA GLN A 123 10.70 21.54 18.02
C GLN A 123 10.86 20.10 18.54
N HIS A 124 11.18 19.93 19.83
CA HIS A 124 11.24 18.62 20.48
C HIS A 124 9.86 17.97 20.64
N ALA A 125 8.80 18.72 20.96
CA ALA A 125 7.44 18.20 21.07
C ALA A 125 6.87 17.75 19.71
N LEU A 126 7.16 18.50 18.64
CA LEU A 126 6.84 18.12 17.27
C LEU A 126 7.58 16.85 16.84
N ILE A 127 8.88 16.75 17.12
CA ILE A 127 9.70 15.57 16.79
C ILE A 127 9.24 14.33 17.58
N LEU A 128 8.96 14.47 18.88
CA LEU A 128 8.53 13.36 19.74
C LEU A 128 7.10 12.91 19.45
N GLY A 129 6.17 13.84 19.17
CA GLY A 129 4.80 13.53 18.78
C GLY A 129 4.76 12.77 17.45
N ALA A 130 5.56 13.22 16.49
CA ALA A 130 5.75 12.56 15.20
C ALA A 130 6.35 11.15 15.27
N GLN A 131 7.37 10.95 16.13
CA GLN A 131 7.98 9.63 16.34
C GLN A 131 7.01 8.64 16.97
N LYS A 132 6.13 9.08 17.88
CA LYS A 132 5.07 8.24 18.46
C LYS A 132 3.97 7.86 17.46
N ALA A 133 3.68 8.71 16.47
CA ALA A 133 2.64 8.46 15.47
C ALA A 133 3.13 7.65 14.25
N GLY A 134 4.40 7.19 14.22
CA GLY A 134 4.94 6.39 13.12
C GLY A 134 5.09 7.12 11.78
N MET A 135 4.86 8.44 11.74
CA MET A 135 4.87 9.24 10.52
C MET A 135 6.29 9.71 10.17
N SER A 136 7.13 8.83 9.60
CA SER A 136 8.56 9.17 9.40
C SER A 136 8.85 10.14 8.24
N ILE A 137 7.97 10.21 7.23
CA ILE A 137 8.21 10.99 6.00
C ILE A 137 7.47 12.33 6.00
N LEU A 138 6.17 12.32 6.29
CA LEU A 138 5.33 13.53 6.34
C LEU A 138 5.79 14.53 7.39
N VAL A 139 6.28 14.04 8.53
CA VAL A 139 6.83 14.88 9.60
C VAL A 139 8.12 15.53 9.17
N ARG A 140 8.98 14.85 8.41
CA ARG A 140 10.22 15.48 7.93
C ARG A 140 9.88 16.64 7.00
N GLN A 141 8.89 16.47 6.13
CA GLN A 141 8.46 17.51 5.20
C GLN A 141 7.77 18.67 5.93
N LEU A 142 6.80 18.40 6.80
CA LEU A 142 6.14 19.41 7.64
C LEU A 142 7.14 20.12 8.56
N SER A 143 8.09 19.41 9.17
CA SER A 143 9.15 19.99 10.00
C SER A 143 10.07 20.90 9.18
N VAL A 144 10.43 20.52 7.95
CA VAL A 144 11.22 21.36 7.04
C VAL A 144 10.43 22.61 6.62
N ASP A 145 9.15 22.47 6.30
CA ASP A 145 8.32 23.57 5.80
C ASP A 145 7.90 24.54 6.92
N LEU A 146 7.58 24.05 8.13
CA LEU A 146 7.41 24.89 9.33
C LEU A 146 8.72 25.63 9.66
N ARG A 147 9.87 24.95 9.50
CA ARG A 147 11.18 25.57 9.76
C ARG A 147 11.48 26.68 8.74
N LYS A 148 11.09 26.52 7.47
CA LYS A 148 11.18 27.59 6.47
C LYS A 148 10.26 28.77 6.80
N GLN A 149 9.03 28.51 7.26
CA GLN A 149 8.07 29.56 7.64
C GLN A 149 8.48 30.31 8.93
N ILE A 150 9.05 29.61 9.91
CA ILE A 150 9.40 30.18 11.23
C ILE A 150 10.77 30.88 11.23
N PHE A 151 11.72 30.45 10.41
CA PHE A 151 13.10 30.97 10.44
C PHE A 151 13.51 31.77 9.20
N GLY A 152 12.67 31.80 8.15
CA GLY A 152 13.10 32.26 6.83
C GLY A 152 14.22 31.38 6.27
N ALA A 153 14.49 31.47 4.97
CA ALA A 153 15.57 30.71 4.33
C ALA A 153 16.94 31.21 4.81
N THR A 154 17.44 30.72 5.96
CA THR A 154 18.82 30.97 6.39
C THR A 154 19.58 29.65 6.54
N PRO A 155 20.81 29.56 5.98
CA PRO A 155 21.56 28.32 5.94
C PRO A 155 22.19 28.01 7.30
N VAL A 156 22.40 26.72 7.54
CA VAL A 156 22.96 26.16 8.77
C VAL A 156 24.38 26.67 8.99
N VAL A 157 24.61 27.47 10.02
CA VAL A 157 25.94 27.69 10.59
C VAL A 157 26.08 26.78 11.80
N SER A 158 26.97 25.79 11.66
CA SER A 158 27.44 24.94 12.75
C SER A 158 28.34 25.72 13.71
N SER A 159 28.10 25.62 15.02
CA SER A 159 29.08 25.49 16.15
C SER A 159 28.50 26.06 17.48
N PRO A 160 29.16 25.91 18.64
CA PRO A 160 29.29 24.66 19.41
C PRO A 160 28.85 24.81 20.89
N LYS A 161 28.53 23.68 21.53
CA LYS A 161 28.54 23.41 22.99
C LYS A 161 28.18 24.59 23.92
N LEU A 162 26.89 24.77 24.20
CA LEU A 162 26.45 25.34 25.48
C LEU A 162 25.42 24.39 26.10
N ARG A 163 25.86 23.69 27.14
CA ARG A 163 25.02 22.87 28.01
C ARG A 163 24.29 23.85 28.95
N PRO A 164 22.95 23.98 28.94
CA PRO A 164 22.29 24.79 29.95
C PRO A 164 22.06 23.93 31.18
N GLN A 165 22.45 24.45 32.34
CA GLN A 165 21.99 23.93 33.62
C GLN A 165 20.46 24.04 33.66
N MET A 166 19.78 22.89 33.70
CA MET A 166 18.35 22.86 34.00
C MET A 166 18.15 23.30 35.45
N SER A 167 17.40 24.39 35.65
CA SER A 167 16.95 24.78 36.98
C SER A 167 16.07 23.67 37.58
N MET A 168 16.23 23.45 38.88
CA MET A 168 15.76 22.28 39.63
C MET A 168 14.24 22.16 39.78
N LYS A 169 13.43 23.00 39.12
CA LYS A 169 11.97 23.12 39.36
C LYS A 169 11.06 22.32 38.43
N LEU A 170 11.57 21.62 37.41
CA LEU A 170 10.75 20.85 36.46
C LEU A 170 10.86 19.32 36.61
N ARG A 171 11.38 18.82 37.74
CA ARG A 171 11.56 17.37 37.96
C ARG A 171 10.28 16.63 38.39
N ASN A 172 9.21 17.34 38.76
CA ASN A 172 8.04 16.72 39.40
C ASN A 172 6.82 16.51 38.49
N TYR A 173 6.92 16.75 37.17
CA TYR A 173 5.78 16.65 36.25
C TYR A 173 5.88 15.55 35.19
N TRP A 174 6.78 14.57 35.39
CA TRP A 174 6.78 13.35 34.57
C TRP A 174 6.47 12.15 35.46
N PRO A 175 5.39 11.38 35.20
CA PRO A 175 5.15 10.16 35.95
C PRO A 175 6.24 9.16 35.56
N SER A 176 7.00 8.71 36.56
CA SER A 176 7.84 7.53 36.46
C SER A 176 6.96 6.35 36.04
N ARG A 177 7.44 5.57 35.06
CA ARG A 177 6.82 4.33 34.62
C ARG A 177 6.63 3.35 35.77
#